data_AF-A0A3P7LE34-F1
#
_entry.id   AF-A0A3P7LE34-F1
#
_cell.length_a   1.000
_cell.length_b   1.000
_cell.length_c   1.000
_cell.angle_alpha   90.00
_cell.angle_beta   90.00
_cell.angle_gamma   90.00
#
_symmetry.space_group_name_H-M   'P 1'
#
loop_
_entity.id
_entity.type
_entity.pdbx_description
1 polymer ?
#
loop_
_entity_poly.entity_id
_entity_poly.type
_entity_poly.pdbx_seq_one_letter_code
_entity_poly.pdbx_strand_id
1 'polypeptide(L)'
;MNTYDDYLADQYGLLDPHSTSQHQLSWRKKVYEFFSAPVTRFYLHVLLYALFLVLYIGLCIYTPPYNEISAREVYIYAHIITYAMDKFREVTLVPGNSYMQKMRVHLTAFWNVYDCILSIFSVGGVVVRLVGMRNRMVYLWGRNILVICCAFWQMRFLELMQIWRFSGPYIYVIVKMLRAMIPLLTLLFLPLVAFGTLREGIMVMNRTEITLEGIKNILLEPYFMLYGEVYAPEIDPIDWNVDLDEAPLYQAVPIASVIYLLYSIVLMLSVIIAVFNSIFIRVLEQSELIYKYLRYSIIIEYESRPLLPPPFVVISWLYMGARHCFSDSDDAFGAISLGRHGAGTSMGVGHIFAPAAPKVVRGDHSEGLKLFLKAGEVEELHDFEEECVEDYRREKQKAEKQQSECQLDHIVTR
;
A
#
# COMPACT_ATOMS: atom_id res chain seq x y z
N MET A 1 -19.77 66.16 14.09
CA MET A 1 -19.12 64.95 13.55
C MET A 1 -19.00 63.92 14.66
N ASN A 2 -19.79 62.88 14.79
CA ASN A 2 -21.17 62.64 14.39
C ASN A 2 -21.65 61.57 15.39
N THR A 3 -22.32 61.97 16.47
CA THR A 3 -22.69 61.08 17.60
C THR A 3 -23.68 59.99 17.21
N TYR A 4 -24.16 59.99 15.96
CA TYR A 4 -25.01 58.96 15.36
C TYR A 4 -24.23 57.74 14.84
N ASP A 5 -22.94 57.90 14.51
CA ASP A 5 -22.11 56.79 14.00
C ASP A 5 -21.66 55.86 15.15
N ASP A 6 -21.49 56.37 16.37
CA ASP A 6 -21.14 55.57 17.56
C ASP A 6 -22.30 54.66 18.03
N TYR A 7 -23.57 55.05 17.82
CA TYR A 7 -24.71 54.20 18.18
C TYR A 7 -24.98 53.07 17.18
N LEU A 8 -24.54 53.22 15.93
CA LEU A 8 -24.68 52.16 14.91
C LEU A 8 -23.58 51.10 15.04
N ALA A 9 -22.42 51.45 15.60
CA ALA A 9 -21.34 50.50 15.89
C ALA A 9 -21.68 49.52 17.03
N ASP A 10 -22.53 49.93 17.99
CA ASP A 10 -22.98 49.07 19.10
C ASP A 10 -24.16 48.15 18.71
N GLN A 11 -24.94 48.53 17.68
CA GLN A 11 -26.15 47.80 17.26
C GLN A 11 -25.84 46.69 16.24
N TYR A 12 -24.78 46.84 15.44
CA TYR A 12 -24.21 45.78 14.63
C TYR A 12 -22.94 45.32 15.31
N GLY A 13 -22.99 44.21 16.04
CA GLY A 13 -21.84 43.61 16.70
C GLY A 13 -20.74 43.25 15.71
N LEU A 14 -19.97 44.24 15.27
CA LEU A 14 -18.69 44.12 14.62
C LEU A 14 -17.76 43.53 15.67
N LEU A 15 -17.72 42.20 15.67
CA LEU A 15 -16.74 41.40 16.39
C LEU A 15 -15.35 41.98 16.11
N ASP A 16 -14.73 42.55 17.13
CA ASP A 16 -13.31 42.90 17.14
C ASP A 16 -12.50 41.69 16.60
N PRO A 17 -11.85 41.78 15.42
CA PRO A 17 -11.18 40.63 14.81
C PRO A 17 -9.86 40.25 15.52
N HIS A 18 -9.50 40.92 16.61
CA HIS A 18 -8.21 40.76 17.28
C HIS A 18 -8.23 40.07 18.66
N SER A 19 -9.36 39.49 19.10
CA SER A 19 -9.41 38.75 20.39
C SER A 19 -9.29 37.23 20.28
N THR A 20 -8.66 36.69 19.22
CA THR A 20 -8.15 35.31 19.27
C THR A 20 -6.96 35.24 20.21
N SER A 21 -7.24 35.14 21.51
CA SER A 21 -6.25 34.74 22.50
C SER A 21 -5.63 33.42 22.04
N GLN A 22 -4.43 33.48 21.46
CA GLN A 22 -3.65 32.31 21.10
C GLN A 22 -3.31 31.56 22.38
N HIS A 23 -4.17 30.62 22.76
CA HIS A 23 -4.02 29.83 23.97
C HIS A 23 -2.78 28.93 23.80
N GLN A 24 -1.64 29.34 24.37
CA GLN A 24 -0.42 28.55 24.31
C GLN A 24 -0.64 27.19 24.99
N LEU A 25 -0.40 26.12 24.24
CA LEU A 25 -0.62 24.75 24.70
C LEU A 25 0.44 24.35 25.75
N SER A 26 0.00 23.64 26.78
CA SER A 26 0.89 23.02 27.78
C SER A 26 1.94 22.12 27.11
N TRP A 27 3.17 22.07 27.64
CA TRP A 27 4.28 21.31 27.07
C TRP A 27 3.95 19.83 26.79
N ARG A 28 3.23 19.16 27.69
CA ARG A 28 2.78 17.77 27.48
C ARG A 28 1.83 17.64 26.29
N LYS A 29 0.91 18.60 26.15
CA LYS A 29 -0.01 18.66 25.02
C LYS A 29 0.76 18.97 23.73
N LYS A 30 1.74 19.87 23.77
CA LYS A 30 2.60 20.17 22.62
C LYS A 30 3.37 18.95 22.09
N VAL A 31 3.91 18.12 22.99
CA VAL A 31 4.58 16.87 22.62
C VAL A 31 3.57 15.86 22.05
N TYR A 32 2.41 15.71 22.68
CA TYR A 32 1.35 14.82 22.17
C TYR A 32 0.89 15.24 20.77
N GLU A 33 0.56 16.52 20.55
CA GLU A 33 0.16 17.05 19.24
C GLU A 33 1.27 16.86 18.19
N PHE A 34 2.54 17.02 18.57
CA PHE A 34 3.67 16.78 17.68
C PHE A 34 3.77 15.32 17.22
N PHE A 35 3.69 14.34 18.12
CA PHE A 35 3.69 12.92 17.76
C PHE A 35 2.35 12.42 17.20
N SER A 36 1.28 13.19 17.41
CA SER A 36 -0.03 12.94 16.80
C SER A 36 -0.09 13.37 15.34
N ALA A 37 0.76 14.30 14.91
CA ALA A 37 0.80 14.75 13.52
C ALA A 37 1.08 13.58 12.54
N PRO A 38 0.34 13.45 11.42
CA PRO A 38 0.52 12.35 10.47
C PRO A 38 1.95 12.26 9.89
N VAL A 39 2.62 13.40 9.72
CA VAL A 39 3.99 13.47 9.19
C VAL A 39 4.99 12.82 10.14
N THR A 40 4.90 13.10 11.45
CA THR A 40 5.83 12.54 12.43
C THR A 40 5.57 11.05 12.62
N ARG A 41 4.30 10.61 12.64
CA ARG A 41 3.93 9.19 12.63
C ARG A 41 4.51 8.45 11.43
N PHE A 42 4.45 9.05 10.24
CA PHE A 42 5.03 8.46 9.03
C PHE A 42 6.54 8.28 9.14
N TYR A 43 7.30 9.32 9.53
CA TYR A 43 8.75 9.19 9.67
C TYR A 43 9.16 8.21 10.78
N LEU A 44 8.41 8.17 11.89
CA LEU A 44 8.63 7.17 12.94
C LEU A 44 8.37 5.75 12.43
N HIS A 45 7.31 5.55 11.64
CA HIS A 45 7.01 4.27 11.00
C HIS A 45 8.13 3.85 10.04
N VAL A 46 8.60 4.74 9.18
CA VAL A 46 9.72 4.47 8.25
C VAL A 46 10.99 4.13 9.01
N LEU A 47 11.34 4.89 10.04
CA LEU A 47 12.55 4.66 10.84
C LEU A 47 12.50 3.31 11.56
N LEU A 48 11.40 3.00 12.25
CA LEU A 48 11.23 1.74 12.96
C LEU A 48 11.18 0.55 12.01
N TYR A 49 10.56 0.72 10.83
CA TYR A 49 10.53 -0.30 9.79
C TYR A 49 11.92 -0.55 9.18
N ALA A 50 12.71 0.49 8.93
CA ALA A 50 14.09 0.36 8.47
C ALA A 50 14.97 -0.35 9.51
N LEU A 51 14.81 -0.02 10.80
CA LEU A 51 15.48 -0.72 11.89
C LEU A 51 15.09 -2.20 11.92
N PHE A 52 13.79 -2.51 11.78
CA PHE A 52 13.30 -3.88 11.68
C PHE A 52 13.94 -4.63 10.50
N LEU A 53 14.01 -4.03 9.32
CA LEU A 53 14.64 -4.64 8.14
C LEU A 53 16.13 -4.93 8.37
N VAL A 54 16.88 -3.98 8.93
CA VAL A 54 18.31 -4.18 9.24
C VAL A 54 18.51 -5.33 10.23
N LEU A 55 17.69 -5.39 11.29
CA LEU A 55 17.72 -6.48 12.26
C LEU A 55 17.33 -7.82 11.62
N TYR A 56 16.36 -7.84 10.70
CA TYR A 56 15.92 -9.05 10.00
C TYR A 56 16.99 -9.56 9.02
N ILE A 57 17.60 -8.68 8.23
CA ILE A 57 18.75 -9.03 7.38
C ILE A 57 19.89 -9.58 8.25
N GLY A 58 20.16 -8.94 9.39
CA GLY A 58 21.12 -9.43 10.38
C GLY A 58 20.81 -10.85 10.88
N LEU A 59 19.52 -11.19 11.09
CA LEU A 59 19.08 -12.54 11.45
C LEU A 59 19.27 -13.55 10.31
N CYS A 60 19.11 -13.14 9.05
CA CYS A 60 19.34 -14.03 7.91
C CYS A 60 20.82 -14.39 7.75
N ILE A 61 21.72 -13.47 8.11
CA ILE A 61 23.18 -13.67 8.05
C ILE A 61 23.67 -14.45 9.27
N TYR A 62 23.26 -14.05 10.48
CA TYR A 62 23.68 -14.71 11.72
C TYR A 62 22.80 -15.94 12.00
N THR A 63 23.39 -17.14 12.05
CA THR A 63 22.64 -18.37 12.32
C THR A 63 22.63 -18.67 13.84
N PRO A 64 21.53 -18.42 14.56
CA PRO A 64 21.45 -18.78 15.98
C PRO A 64 21.37 -20.30 16.16
N PRO A 65 21.94 -20.87 17.24
CA PRO A 65 21.84 -22.29 17.52
C PRO A 65 20.36 -22.71 17.70
N TYR A 66 20.02 -23.94 17.32
CA TYR A 66 18.64 -24.41 17.24
C TYR A 66 17.92 -24.48 18.62
N ASN A 67 18.69 -24.55 19.71
CA ASN A 67 18.18 -24.69 21.08
C ASN A 67 17.91 -23.37 21.80
N GLU A 68 18.36 -22.24 21.26
CA GLU A 68 18.23 -20.95 21.92
C GLU A 68 17.47 -19.97 21.02
N ILE A 69 16.73 -19.06 21.67
CA ILE A 69 16.06 -17.96 20.99
C ILE A 69 16.86 -16.70 21.27
N SER A 70 17.39 -16.08 20.22
CA SER A 70 18.12 -14.82 20.36
C SER A 70 17.14 -13.65 20.63
N ALA A 71 17.56 -12.65 21.40
CA ALA A 71 16.75 -11.43 21.62
C ALA A 71 16.32 -10.75 20.29
N ARG A 72 17.16 -10.84 19.25
CA ARG A 72 16.83 -10.37 17.89
C ARG A 72 15.69 -11.14 17.25
N GLU A 73 15.65 -12.47 17.42
CA GLU A 73 14.56 -13.31 16.93
C GLU A 73 13.25 -12.97 17.63
N VAL A 74 13.28 -12.80 18.95
CA VAL A 74 12.09 -12.39 19.72
C VAL A 74 11.52 -11.09 19.19
N TYR A 75 12.38 -10.08 18.95
CA TYR A 75 11.95 -8.80 18.39
C TYR A 75 11.29 -8.96 17.00
N ILE A 76 11.90 -9.73 16.10
CA ILE A 76 11.39 -9.95 14.74
C ILE A 76 10.06 -10.72 14.78
N TYR A 77 9.95 -11.76 15.60
CA TYR A 77 8.72 -12.53 15.75
C TYR A 77 7.60 -11.68 16.33
N ALA A 78 7.90 -10.87 17.35
CA ALA A 78 6.95 -9.92 17.89
C ALA A 78 6.49 -8.93 16.82
N HIS A 79 7.39 -8.41 15.99
CA HIS A 79 7.03 -7.52 14.87
C HIS A 79 6.12 -8.21 13.85
N ILE A 80 6.44 -9.44 13.43
CA ILE A 80 5.62 -10.21 12.47
C ILE A 80 4.22 -10.46 13.01
N ILE A 81 4.11 -10.90 14.28
CA ILE A 81 2.83 -11.20 14.92
C ILE A 81 2.01 -9.93 15.10
N THR A 82 2.62 -8.85 15.58
CA THR A 82 1.92 -7.57 15.79
C THR A 82 1.45 -6.97 14.48
N TYR A 83 2.26 -7.05 13.42
CA TYR A 83 1.86 -6.62 12.09
C TYR A 83 0.68 -7.45 11.54
N ALA A 84 0.71 -8.77 11.72
CA ALA A 84 -0.41 -9.63 11.30
C ALA A 84 -1.70 -9.29 12.04
N MET A 85 -1.61 -8.99 13.34
CA MET A 85 -2.76 -8.53 14.14
C MET A 85 -3.28 -7.16 13.67
N ASP A 86 -2.39 -6.22 13.34
CA ASP A 86 -2.78 -4.92 12.81
C ASP A 86 -3.50 -5.05 11.47
N LYS A 87 -3.02 -5.91 10.57
CA LYS A 87 -3.68 -6.19 9.29
C LYS A 87 -5.02 -6.88 9.48
N PHE A 88 -5.12 -7.80 10.43
CA PHE A 88 -6.40 -8.39 10.80
C PHE A 88 -7.39 -7.33 11.34
N ARG A 89 -6.93 -6.41 12.20
CA ARG A 89 -7.73 -5.28 12.68
C ARG A 89 -8.20 -4.38 11.52
N GLU A 90 -7.32 -4.08 10.57
CA GLU A 90 -7.65 -3.25 9.40
C GLU A 90 -8.83 -3.83 8.60
N VAL A 91 -8.87 -5.15 8.41
CA VAL A 91 -10.00 -5.85 7.76
C VAL A 91 -11.31 -5.67 8.54
N THR A 92 -11.27 -5.67 9.88
CA THR A 92 -12.49 -5.56 10.70
C THR A 92 -13.12 -4.17 10.68
N LEU A 93 -12.30 -3.13 10.50
CA LEU A 93 -12.71 -1.72 10.47
C LEU A 93 -13.40 -1.31 9.16
N VAL A 94 -13.27 -2.12 8.10
CA VAL A 94 -13.95 -1.87 6.83
C VAL A 94 -15.48 -1.94 7.02
N PRO A 95 -16.25 -0.95 6.51
CA PRO A 95 -17.70 -0.97 6.61
C PRO A 95 -18.29 -2.19 5.87
N GLY A 96 -19.18 -2.93 6.53
CA GLY A 96 -19.84 -4.10 5.98
C GLY A 96 -20.55 -4.93 7.06
N ASN A 97 -21.61 -5.65 6.70
CA ASN A 97 -22.39 -6.42 7.67
C ASN A 97 -21.83 -7.84 7.89
N SER A 98 -21.21 -8.43 6.85
CA SER A 98 -20.66 -9.79 6.89
C SER A 98 -19.14 -9.79 6.76
N TYR A 99 -18.45 -10.64 7.53
CA TYR A 99 -16.99 -10.73 7.55
C TYR A 99 -16.38 -11.09 6.18
N MET A 100 -16.99 -12.01 5.43
CA MET A 100 -16.53 -12.37 4.08
C MET A 100 -16.64 -11.22 3.09
N GLN A 101 -17.66 -10.37 3.24
CA GLN A 101 -17.83 -9.18 2.39
C GLN A 101 -16.75 -8.15 2.71
N LYS A 102 -16.48 -7.91 4.00
CA LYS A 102 -15.38 -7.02 4.43
C LYS A 102 -14.03 -7.48 3.88
N MET A 103 -13.72 -8.77 4.02
CA MET A 103 -12.48 -9.36 3.51
C MET A 103 -12.37 -9.22 1.99
N ARG A 104 -13.44 -9.50 1.24
CA ARG A 104 -13.43 -9.38 -0.23
C ARG A 104 -13.18 -7.94 -0.69
N VAL A 105 -13.80 -6.96 -0.03
CA VAL A 105 -13.57 -5.54 -0.31
C VAL A 105 -12.13 -5.16 -0.01
N HIS A 106 -11.61 -5.56 1.16
CA HIS A 106 -10.23 -5.29 1.55
C HIS A 106 -9.20 -5.88 0.57
N LEU A 107 -9.42 -7.11 0.10
CA LEU A 107 -8.54 -7.82 -0.85
C LEU A 107 -8.67 -7.35 -2.31
N THR A 108 -9.40 -6.27 -2.59
CA THR A 108 -9.45 -5.71 -3.95
C THR A 108 -8.20 -4.86 -4.26
N ALA A 109 -7.56 -4.29 -3.24
CA ALA A 109 -6.33 -3.52 -3.39
C ALA A 109 -5.09 -4.42 -3.46
N PHE A 110 -4.19 -4.14 -4.41
CA PHE A 110 -2.99 -4.94 -4.65
C PHE A 110 -2.12 -5.10 -3.39
N TRP A 111 -1.84 -4.00 -2.69
CA TRP A 111 -1.02 -3.99 -1.48
C TRP A 111 -1.65 -4.75 -0.31
N ASN A 112 -2.98 -4.71 -0.20
CA ASN A 112 -3.69 -5.47 0.83
C ASN A 112 -3.63 -6.98 0.59
N VAL A 113 -3.71 -7.41 -0.67
CA VAL A 113 -3.49 -8.83 -1.04
C VAL A 113 -2.05 -9.24 -0.69
N TYR A 114 -1.08 -8.40 -1.05
CA TYR A 114 0.32 -8.63 -0.74
C TYR A 114 0.56 -8.77 0.77
N ASP A 115 0.00 -7.88 1.58
CA ASP A 115 0.12 -7.90 3.05
C ASP A 115 -0.56 -9.11 3.69
N CYS A 116 -1.70 -9.55 3.15
CA CYS A 116 -2.38 -10.75 3.61
C CYS A 116 -1.52 -12.00 3.36
N ILE A 117 -0.95 -12.13 2.16
CA ILE A 117 -0.04 -13.23 1.83
C ILE A 117 1.22 -13.16 2.69
N LEU A 118 1.83 -11.98 2.81
CA LEU A 118 3.04 -11.73 3.60
C LEU A 118 2.84 -12.11 5.07
N SER A 119 1.73 -11.68 5.67
CA SER A 119 1.42 -11.96 7.08
C SER A 119 1.19 -13.45 7.33
N ILE A 120 0.39 -14.14 6.50
CA ILE A 120 0.13 -15.59 6.63
C ILE A 120 1.43 -16.38 6.48
N PHE A 121 2.22 -16.09 5.44
CA PHE A 121 3.46 -16.82 5.16
C PHE A 121 4.52 -16.58 6.25
N SER A 122 4.64 -15.34 6.73
CA SER A 122 5.58 -14.98 7.80
C SER A 122 5.21 -15.60 9.14
N VAL A 123 3.93 -15.57 9.53
CA VAL A 123 3.46 -16.23 10.77
C VAL A 123 3.67 -17.74 10.67
N GLY A 124 3.38 -18.36 9.52
CA GLY A 124 3.68 -19.77 9.27
C GLY A 124 5.17 -20.09 9.44
N GLY A 125 6.06 -19.26 8.88
CA GLY A 125 7.51 -19.40 9.05
C GLY A 125 7.96 -19.33 10.51
N VAL A 126 7.40 -18.41 11.30
CA VAL A 126 7.66 -18.30 12.75
C VAL A 126 7.20 -19.57 13.46
N VAL A 127 5.99 -20.07 13.18
CA VAL A 127 5.47 -21.30 13.80
C VAL A 127 6.36 -22.51 13.49
N VAL A 128 6.77 -22.69 12.23
CA VAL A 128 7.68 -23.78 11.83
C VAL A 128 9.04 -23.65 12.55
N ARG A 129 9.56 -22.44 12.70
CA ARG A 129 10.81 -22.17 13.43
C ARG A 129 10.70 -22.44 14.94
N LEU A 130 9.53 -22.18 15.55
CA LEU A 130 9.25 -22.50 16.96
C LEU A 130 9.11 -24.01 17.17
N VAL A 131 8.40 -24.72 16.30
CA VAL A 131 8.31 -26.20 16.33
C VAL A 131 9.67 -26.85 16.05
N GLY A 132 10.50 -26.19 15.24
CA GLY A 132 11.85 -26.60 14.89
C GLY A 132 12.84 -26.69 16.05
N MET A 133 12.53 -26.12 17.23
CA MET A 133 13.36 -26.27 18.42
C MET A 133 13.51 -27.75 18.85
N ARG A 134 12.54 -28.61 18.51
CA ARG A 134 12.60 -30.04 18.84
C ARG A 134 13.43 -30.86 17.84
N ASN A 135 13.49 -30.44 16.57
CA ASN A 135 14.05 -31.22 15.47
C ASN A 135 14.90 -30.35 14.53
N ARG A 136 16.17 -30.72 14.32
CA ARG A 136 17.13 -29.98 13.47
C ARG A 136 16.63 -29.74 12.04
N MET A 137 15.97 -30.72 11.41
CA MET A 137 15.48 -30.55 10.03
C MET A 137 14.36 -29.52 9.96
N VAL A 138 13.41 -29.56 10.89
CA VAL A 138 12.30 -28.58 10.95
C VAL A 138 12.84 -27.17 11.23
N TYR A 139 13.90 -27.05 12.04
CA TYR A 139 14.62 -25.78 12.21
C TYR A 139 15.16 -25.24 10.88
N LEU A 140 15.80 -26.07 10.04
CA LEU A 140 16.33 -25.64 8.75
C LEU A 140 15.22 -25.20 7.79
N TRP A 141 14.09 -25.93 7.77
CA TRP A 141 12.90 -25.54 7.01
C TRP A 141 12.35 -24.18 7.47
N GLY A 142 12.16 -23.99 8.79
CA GLY A 142 11.69 -22.73 9.35
C GLY A 142 12.63 -21.57 9.05
N ARG A 143 13.95 -21.78 9.17
CA ARG A 143 14.96 -20.79 8.77
C ARG A 143 14.83 -20.40 7.30
N ASN A 144 14.81 -21.38 6.40
CA ASN A 144 14.75 -21.11 4.96
C ASN A 144 13.46 -20.38 4.56
N ILE A 145 12.33 -20.75 5.18
CA ILE A 145 11.07 -20.02 5.01
C ILE A 145 11.21 -18.57 5.49
N LEU A 146 11.77 -18.33 6.67
CA LEU A 146 11.98 -16.96 7.19
C LEU A 146 12.94 -16.14 6.33
N VAL A 147 13.96 -16.76 5.73
CA VAL A 147 14.85 -16.08 4.77
C VAL A 147 14.08 -15.64 3.51
N ILE A 148 13.21 -16.50 2.97
CA ILE A 148 12.34 -16.13 1.86
C ILE A 148 11.37 -15.01 2.28
N CYS A 149 10.79 -15.10 3.48
CA CYS A 149 9.95 -14.04 4.04
C CYS A 149 10.71 -12.71 4.12
N CYS A 150 11.99 -12.72 4.52
CA CYS A 150 12.81 -11.51 4.60
C CYS A 150 12.89 -10.78 3.25
N ALA A 151 12.94 -11.49 2.12
CA ALA A 151 12.89 -10.87 0.80
C ALA A 151 11.55 -10.17 0.53
N PHE A 152 10.43 -10.79 0.92
CA PHE A 152 9.12 -10.15 0.81
C PHE A 152 8.97 -8.93 1.73
N TRP A 153 9.46 -9.00 2.98
CA TRP A 153 9.51 -7.81 3.85
C TRP A 153 10.35 -6.67 3.27
N GLN A 154 11.43 -6.97 2.55
CA GLN A 154 12.18 -5.93 1.83
C GLN A 154 11.35 -5.29 0.71
N MET A 155 10.65 -6.10 -0.10
CA MET A 155 9.78 -5.59 -1.17
C MET A 155 8.63 -4.73 -0.63
N ARG A 156 8.11 -5.03 0.57
CA ARG A 156 7.10 -4.23 1.26
C ARG A 156 7.54 -2.79 1.54
N PHE A 157 8.85 -2.52 1.60
CA PHE A 157 9.39 -1.16 1.74
C PHE A 157 8.94 -0.23 0.62
N LEU A 158 8.69 -0.76 -0.59
CA LEU A 158 8.22 0.01 -1.74
C LEU A 158 6.88 0.71 -1.48
N GLU A 159 6.01 0.14 -0.64
CA GLU A 159 4.75 0.79 -0.31
C GLU A 159 4.97 2.05 0.54
N LEU A 160 5.94 2.03 1.46
CA LEU A 160 6.31 3.23 2.24
C LEU A 160 6.94 4.30 1.33
N MET A 161 7.65 3.88 0.28
CA MET A 161 8.22 4.80 -0.71
C MET A 161 7.17 5.51 -1.58
N GLN A 162 5.91 5.09 -1.56
CA GLN A 162 4.86 5.73 -2.37
C GLN A 162 4.52 7.16 -1.93
N ILE A 163 4.79 7.49 -0.67
CA ILE A 163 4.46 8.79 -0.07
C ILE A 163 5.46 9.88 -0.50
N TRP A 164 6.66 9.47 -0.88
CA TRP A 164 7.71 10.38 -1.30
C TRP A 164 7.38 10.97 -2.68
N ARG A 165 7.45 12.30 -2.77
CA ARG A 165 7.14 13.04 -4.02
C ARG A 165 7.95 12.56 -5.21
N PHE A 166 9.20 12.18 -4.98
CA PHE A 166 10.05 11.67 -6.05
C PHE A 166 9.62 10.26 -6.46
N SER A 167 9.63 9.26 -5.56
CA SER A 167 9.42 7.86 -5.93
C SER A 167 7.97 7.44 -6.18
N GLY A 168 6.98 8.09 -5.56
CA GLY A 168 5.57 7.68 -5.64
C GLY A 168 5.03 7.52 -7.05
N PRO A 169 5.13 8.55 -7.91
CA PRO A 169 4.69 8.45 -9.31
C PRO A 169 5.43 7.34 -10.08
N TYR A 170 6.74 7.18 -9.88
CA TYR A 170 7.51 6.14 -10.58
C TYR A 170 7.13 4.73 -10.16
N ILE A 171 6.85 4.49 -8.87
CA ILE A 171 6.37 3.18 -8.39
C ILE A 171 5.02 2.85 -9.05
N TYR A 172 4.12 3.82 -9.15
CA TYR A 172 2.86 3.65 -9.87
C TYR A 172 3.09 3.31 -11.36
N VAL A 173 3.99 4.05 -12.03
CA VAL A 173 4.35 3.81 -13.43
C VAL A 173 4.89 2.38 -13.62
N ILE A 174 5.82 1.95 -12.77
CA ILE A 174 6.43 0.60 -12.83
C ILE A 174 5.36 -0.49 -12.72
N VAL A 175 4.48 -0.43 -11.71
CA VAL A 175 3.45 -1.46 -11.50
C VAL A 175 2.44 -1.48 -12.65
N LYS A 176 2.00 -0.30 -13.12
CA LYS A 176 1.02 -0.20 -14.22
C LYS A 176 1.61 -0.66 -15.56
N MET A 177 2.86 -0.31 -15.81
CA MET A 177 3.60 -0.71 -17.02
C MET A 177 3.86 -2.21 -17.04
N LEU A 178 4.30 -2.81 -15.92
CA LEU A 178 4.48 -4.25 -15.81
C LEU A 178 3.21 -5.01 -16.18
N ARG A 179 2.05 -4.57 -15.68
CA ARG A 179 0.75 -5.19 -15.99
C ARG A 179 0.40 -5.09 -17.48
N ALA A 180 0.68 -3.94 -18.11
CA ALA A 180 0.44 -3.73 -19.53
C ALA A 180 1.37 -4.56 -20.42
N MET A 181 2.55 -4.93 -19.93
CA MET A 181 3.53 -5.73 -20.68
C MET A 181 3.30 -7.24 -20.64
N ILE A 182 2.44 -7.75 -19.74
CA ILE A 182 2.23 -9.20 -19.58
C ILE A 182 1.94 -9.88 -20.94
N PRO A 183 1.03 -9.39 -21.81
CA PRO A 183 0.78 -10.02 -23.10
C PRO A 183 2.02 -10.02 -24.01
N LEU A 184 2.82 -8.96 -23.99
CA LEU A 184 4.03 -8.88 -24.79
C LEU A 184 5.12 -9.84 -24.31
N LEU A 185 5.26 -10.01 -22.99
CA LEU A 185 6.16 -11.01 -22.40
C LEU A 185 5.75 -12.44 -22.77
N THR A 186 4.45 -12.72 -22.95
CA THR A 186 4.01 -14.05 -23.41
C THR A 186 4.50 -14.38 -24.83
N LEU A 187 4.69 -13.38 -25.70
CA LEU A 187 5.26 -13.57 -27.03
C LEU A 187 6.75 -13.93 -27.00
N LEU A 188 7.49 -13.51 -25.97
CA LEU A 188 8.87 -13.94 -25.74
C LEU A 188 8.93 -15.33 -25.10
N PHE A 189 7.97 -15.64 -24.22
CA PHE A 189 7.92 -16.91 -23.50
C PHE A 189 7.68 -18.12 -24.41
N LEU A 190 6.82 -17.98 -25.44
CA LEU A 190 6.49 -19.09 -26.34
C LEU A 190 7.71 -19.64 -27.13
N PRO A 191 8.51 -18.81 -27.83
CA PRO A 191 9.75 -19.27 -28.47
C PRO A 191 10.78 -19.81 -27.47
N LEU A 192 10.84 -19.26 -26.27
CA LEU A 192 11.73 -19.75 -25.21
C LEU A 192 11.42 -21.20 -24.84
N VAL A 193 10.14 -21.52 -24.58
CA VAL A 193 9.72 -22.89 -24.29
C VAL A 193 9.94 -23.79 -25.50
N ALA A 194 9.59 -23.34 -26.70
CA ALA A 194 9.75 -24.14 -27.92
C ALA A 194 11.23 -24.51 -28.17
N PHE A 195 12.13 -23.54 -28.12
CA PHE A 195 13.57 -23.78 -28.26
C PHE A 195 14.12 -24.63 -27.12
N GLY A 196 13.74 -24.36 -25.87
CA GLY A 196 14.17 -25.12 -24.71
C GLY A 196 13.78 -26.59 -24.77
N THR A 197 12.55 -26.88 -25.21
CA THR A 197 12.08 -28.27 -25.41
C THR A 197 12.84 -28.97 -26.53
N LEU A 198 13.12 -28.27 -27.64
CA LEU A 198 13.89 -28.82 -28.75
C LEU A 198 15.33 -29.15 -28.31
N ARG A 199 16.00 -28.22 -27.62
CA ARG A 199 17.37 -28.40 -27.15
C ARG A 199 17.49 -29.53 -26.14
N GLU A 200 16.70 -29.49 -25.05
CA GLU A 200 16.76 -30.52 -24.00
C GLU A 200 16.37 -31.90 -24.54
N GLY A 201 15.39 -31.96 -25.44
CA GLY A 201 14.90 -33.22 -26.02
C GLY A 201 15.91 -33.92 -26.93
N ILE A 202 16.73 -33.15 -27.68
CA ILE A 202 17.77 -33.72 -28.57
C ILE A 202 19.06 -34.00 -27.81
N MET A 203 19.45 -33.14 -26.86
CA MET A 203 20.70 -33.32 -26.10
C MET A 203 20.63 -34.49 -25.11
N VAL A 204 19.48 -34.71 -24.46
CA VAL A 204 19.35 -35.73 -23.40
C VAL A 204 18.34 -36.81 -23.79
N MET A 205 18.80 -37.79 -24.56
CA MET A 205 17.94 -38.84 -25.15
C MET A 205 17.58 -39.97 -24.18
N ASN A 206 18.34 -40.16 -23.09
CA ASN A 206 18.20 -41.32 -22.19
C ASN A 206 17.35 -41.04 -20.93
N ARG A 207 16.56 -39.94 -20.90
CA ARG A 207 15.65 -39.67 -19.78
C ARG A 207 14.40 -40.54 -19.88
N THR A 208 14.23 -41.48 -18.96
CA THR A 208 13.03 -42.35 -18.89
C THR A 208 11.89 -41.75 -18.06
N GLU A 209 12.17 -40.75 -17.21
CA GLU A 209 11.18 -40.09 -16.36
C GLU A 209 11.25 -38.56 -16.50
N ILE A 210 10.08 -37.91 -16.41
CA ILE A 210 9.98 -36.45 -16.37
C ILE A 210 10.45 -35.99 -15.00
N THR A 211 11.74 -35.66 -14.91
CA THR A 211 12.38 -35.10 -13.71
C THR A 211 12.22 -33.58 -13.67
N LEU A 212 12.15 -33.00 -12.47
CA LEU A 212 12.14 -31.54 -12.29
C LEU A 212 13.37 -30.85 -12.93
N GLU A 213 14.48 -31.57 -13.01
CA GLU A 213 15.70 -31.11 -13.65
C GLU A 213 15.53 -30.90 -15.16
N GLY A 214 14.83 -31.80 -15.86
CA GLY A 214 14.52 -31.61 -17.28
C GLY A 214 13.64 -30.37 -17.52
N ILE A 215 12.62 -30.17 -16.68
CA ILE A 215 11.76 -28.97 -16.75
C ILE A 215 12.56 -27.69 -16.47
N LYS A 216 13.48 -27.75 -15.48
CA LYS A 216 14.38 -26.64 -15.16
C LYS A 216 15.25 -26.29 -16.38
N ASN A 217 15.89 -27.26 -17.01
CA ASN A 217 16.83 -27.01 -18.12
C ASN A 217 16.11 -26.45 -19.36
N ILE A 218 14.88 -26.93 -19.65
CA ILE A 218 14.03 -26.42 -20.74
C ILE A 218 13.78 -24.91 -20.59
N LEU A 219 13.61 -24.40 -19.38
CA LEU A 219 13.26 -22.99 -19.16
C LEU A 219 14.48 -22.11 -18.85
N LEU A 220 15.40 -22.63 -18.02
CA LEU A 220 16.43 -21.82 -17.37
C LEU A 220 17.58 -21.44 -18.30
N GLU A 221 18.08 -22.39 -19.09
CA GLU A 221 19.23 -22.16 -19.97
C GLU A 221 18.86 -21.21 -21.13
N PRO A 222 17.78 -21.44 -21.90
CA PRO A 222 17.26 -20.47 -22.86
C PRO A 222 16.97 -19.08 -22.27
N TYR A 223 16.46 -19.02 -21.04
CA TYR A 223 16.23 -17.73 -20.35
C TYR A 223 17.53 -16.95 -20.15
N PHE A 224 18.60 -17.59 -19.68
CA PHE A 224 19.89 -16.92 -19.52
C PHE A 224 20.54 -16.52 -20.85
N MET A 225 20.29 -17.29 -21.92
CA MET A 225 20.72 -16.94 -23.27
C MET A 225 20.16 -15.59 -23.74
N LEU A 226 18.96 -15.18 -23.30
CA LEU A 226 18.40 -13.85 -23.60
C LEU A 226 19.24 -12.70 -23.04
N TYR A 227 20.00 -12.94 -21.96
CA TYR A 227 20.86 -11.96 -21.31
C TYR A 227 22.32 -12.00 -21.81
N GLY A 228 22.61 -12.85 -22.80
CA GLY A 228 23.93 -12.96 -23.43
C GLY A 228 24.81 -14.10 -22.93
N GLU A 229 24.29 -14.97 -22.04
CA GLU A 229 24.98 -16.21 -21.66
C GLU A 229 24.83 -17.25 -22.78
N VAL A 230 25.78 -17.27 -23.70
CA VAL A 230 25.84 -18.23 -24.80
C VAL A 230 26.64 -19.42 -24.29
N TYR A 231 25.97 -20.46 -23.80
CA TYR A 231 26.56 -21.71 -23.31
C TYR A 231 27.37 -22.43 -24.41
N ALA A 232 28.49 -21.86 -24.86
CA ALA A 232 29.22 -22.25 -26.06
C ALA A 232 29.70 -23.70 -26.04
N PRO A 233 30.19 -24.25 -24.91
CA PRO A 233 30.56 -25.67 -24.83
C PRO A 233 29.39 -26.64 -24.99
N GLU A 234 28.16 -26.17 -24.91
CA GLU A 234 26.94 -26.99 -24.99
C GLU A 234 26.22 -26.80 -26.34
N ILE A 235 26.70 -25.90 -27.19
CA ILE A 235 26.11 -25.66 -28.52
C ILE A 235 26.64 -26.67 -29.53
N ASP A 236 27.96 -26.93 -29.53
CA ASP A 236 28.56 -27.86 -30.48
C ASP A 236 28.23 -29.32 -30.09
N PRO A 237 27.59 -30.10 -30.98
CA PRO A 237 27.31 -31.51 -30.75
C PRO A 237 28.53 -32.35 -30.38
N ILE A 238 29.71 -31.97 -30.86
CA ILE A 238 30.97 -32.68 -30.58
C ILE A 238 31.31 -32.68 -29.09
N ASP A 239 30.88 -31.66 -28.36
CA ASP A 239 31.21 -31.45 -26.94
C ASP A 239 30.18 -32.07 -25.98
N TRP A 240 29.11 -32.70 -26.48
CA TRP A 240 28.03 -33.25 -25.65
C TRP A 240 28.42 -34.51 -24.87
N ASN A 241 29.60 -35.09 -25.13
CA ASN A 241 30.08 -36.32 -24.48
C ASN A 241 29.07 -37.48 -24.58
N VAL A 242 28.35 -37.55 -25.72
CA VAL A 242 27.39 -38.60 -26.10
C VAL A 242 27.80 -39.15 -27.47
N ASP A 243 27.51 -40.42 -27.71
CA ASP A 243 27.68 -41.02 -29.04
C ASP A 243 26.75 -40.34 -30.05
N LEU A 244 27.33 -39.50 -30.92
CA LEU A 244 26.60 -38.73 -31.94
C LEU A 244 25.85 -39.62 -32.95
N ASP A 245 26.29 -40.87 -33.12
CA ASP A 245 25.63 -41.86 -33.96
C ASP A 245 24.26 -42.27 -33.40
N GLU A 246 24.05 -42.12 -32.08
CA GLU A 246 22.77 -42.35 -31.41
C GLU A 246 21.88 -41.10 -31.38
N ALA A 247 22.38 -39.95 -31.86
CA ALA A 247 21.73 -38.64 -31.82
C ALA A 247 21.26 -38.15 -33.21
N PRO A 248 20.20 -38.71 -33.81
CA PRO A 248 19.69 -38.22 -35.08
C PRO A 248 19.29 -36.74 -34.97
N LEU A 249 19.56 -35.96 -36.02
CA LEU A 249 19.26 -34.53 -36.10
C LEU A 249 20.01 -33.65 -35.08
N TYR A 250 21.15 -34.09 -34.54
CA TYR A 250 21.96 -33.29 -33.60
C TYR A 250 22.28 -31.86 -34.10
N GLN A 251 22.43 -31.66 -35.42
CA GLN A 251 22.70 -30.34 -36.04
C GLN A 251 21.53 -29.35 -35.90
N ALA A 252 20.32 -29.83 -35.58
CA ALA A 252 19.16 -28.96 -35.39
C ALA A 252 19.31 -28.05 -34.17
N VAL A 253 20.06 -28.45 -33.14
CA VAL A 253 20.25 -27.66 -31.91
C VAL A 253 21.06 -26.38 -32.17
N PRO A 254 22.27 -26.43 -32.79
CA PRO A 254 22.98 -25.22 -33.19
C PRO A 254 22.17 -24.29 -34.09
N ILE A 255 21.49 -24.86 -35.10
CA ILE A 255 20.68 -24.09 -36.06
C ILE A 255 19.52 -23.39 -35.34
N ALA A 256 18.78 -24.12 -34.50
CA ALA A 256 17.71 -23.57 -33.70
C ALA A 256 18.21 -22.51 -32.71
N SER A 257 19.42 -22.66 -32.17
CA SER A 257 20.04 -21.67 -31.27
C SER A 257 20.28 -20.34 -31.97
N VAL A 258 20.82 -20.37 -33.21
CA VAL A 258 21.02 -19.14 -34.01
C VAL A 258 19.68 -18.47 -34.32
N ILE A 259 18.68 -19.24 -34.77
CA ILE A 259 17.34 -18.71 -35.08
C ILE A 259 16.68 -18.13 -33.82
N TYR A 260 16.78 -18.82 -32.69
CA TYR A 260 16.23 -18.40 -31.41
C TYR A 260 16.85 -17.09 -30.92
N LEU A 261 18.17 -16.95 -30.95
CA LEU A 261 18.86 -15.73 -30.52
C LEU A 261 18.52 -14.54 -31.43
N LEU A 262 18.50 -14.76 -32.75
CA LEU A 262 18.10 -13.72 -33.71
C LEU A 262 16.66 -13.26 -33.44
N TYR A 263 15.72 -14.21 -33.32
CA TYR A 263 14.33 -13.89 -33.06
C TYR A 263 14.13 -13.20 -31.70
N SER A 264 14.73 -13.73 -30.64
CA SER A 264 14.41 -13.32 -29.27
C SER A 264 15.14 -12.03 -28.87
N ILE A 265 16.42 -11.89 -29.22
CA ILE A 265 17.23 -10.72 -28.85
C ILE A 265 17.04 -9.60 -29.88
N VAL A 266 17.17 -9.88 -31.17
CA VAL A 266 17.14 -8.81 -32.19
C VAL A 266 15.73 -8.34 -32.46
N LEU A 267 14.77 -9.26 -32.65
CA LEU A 267 13.39 -8.87 -32.96
C LEU A 267 12.56 -8.61 -31.69
N MET A 268 12.36 -9.63 -30.84
CA MET A 268 11.39 -9.54 -29.75
C MET A 268 11.81 -8.58 -28.64
N LEU A 269 13.06 -8.65 -28.17
CA LEU A 269 13.53 -7.74 -27.12
C LEU A 269 13.51 -6.28 -27.58
N SER A 270 13.87 -5.99 -28.84
CA SER A 270 13.79 -4.64 -29.42
C SER A 270 12.35 -4.12 -29.48
N VAL A 271 11.40 -4.96 -29.88
CA VAL A 271 9.97 -4.61 -29.86
C VAL A 271 9.48 -4.37 -28.43
N ILE A 272 9.89 -5.22 -27.48
CA ILE A 272 9.58 -5.05 -26.06
C ILE A 272 10.07 -3.70 -25.54
N ILE A 273 11.31 -3.33 -25.83
CA ILE A 273 11.90 -2.05 -25.41
C ILE A 273 11.16 -0.87 -26.05
N ALA A 274 10.79 -0.97 -27.34
CA ALA A 274 10.07 0.09 -28.04
C ALA A 274 8.66 0.31 -27.47
N VAL A 275 7.90 -0.77 -27.27
CA VAL A 275 6.56 -0.70 -26.67
C VAL A 275 6.62 -0.25 -25.22
N PHE A 276 7.62 -0.71 -24.47
CA PHE A 276 7.89 -0.27 -23.10
C PHE A 276 8.06 1.24 -23.01
N ASN A 277 8.90 1.82 -23.87
CA ASN A 277 9.16 3.25 -23.89
C ASN A 277 7.87 4.05 -24.22
N SER A 278 7.09 3.57 -25.18
CA SER A 278 5.81 4.19 -25.55
C SER A 278 4.79 4.17 -24.39
N ILE A 279 4.65 3.03 -23.70
CA ILE A 279 3.77 2.91 -22.53
C ILE A 279 4.29 3.77 -21.37
N PHE A 280 5.60 3.79 -21.14
CA PHE A 280 6.23 4.56 -20.07
C PHE A 280 5.87 6.04 -20.18
N ILE A 281 6.05 6.66 -21.36
CA ILE A 281 5.74 8.08 -21.58
C ILE A 281 4.26 8.36 -21.31
N ARG A 282 3.35 7.54 -21.85
CA ARG A 282 1.90 7.71 -21.67
C ARG A 282 1.46 7.60 -20.20
N VAL A 283 2.02 6.64 -19.47
CA VAL A 283 1.67 6.43 -18.05
C VAL A 283 2.32 7.50 -17.17
N LEU A 284 3.52 7.96 -17.51
CA LEU A 284 4.22 9.02 -16.80
C LEU A 284 3.44 10.34 -16.82
N GLU A 285 2.87 10.72 -17.96
CA GLU A 285 2.03 11.93 -18.09
C GLU A 285 0.82 11.92 -17.13
N GLN A 286 0.18 10.75 -16.96
CA GLN A 286 -0.95 10.59 -16.05
C GLN A 286 -0.55 10.42 -14.57
N SER A 287 0.72 10.13 -14.31
CA SER A 287 1.18 9.71 -12.98
C SER A 287 1.08 10.82 -11.94
N GLU A 288 1.24 12.10 -12.33
CA GLU A 288 1.21 13.21 -11.39
C GLU A 288 -0.18 13.40 -10.76
N LEU A 289 -1.23 13.36 -11.57
CA LEU A 289 -2.60 13.49 -11.10
C LEU A 289 -2.95 12.33 -10.15
N ILE A 290 -2.60 11.11 -10.55
CA ILE A 290 -2.90 9.90 -9.77
C ILE A 290 -2.10 9.89 -8.46
N TYR A 291 -0.87 10.38 -8.48
CA TYR A 291 -0.07 10.56 -7.28
C TYR A 291 -0.72 11.52 -6.28
N LYS A 292 -1.34 12.62 -6.75
CA LYS A 292 -2.08 13.55 -5.86
C LYS A 292 -3.23 12.84 -5.14
N TYR A 293 -4.01 12.02 -5.85
CA TYR A 293 -5.08 11.22 -5.26
C TYR A 293 -4.56 10.15 -4.29
N LEU A 294 -3.51 9.43 -4.69
CA LEU A 294 -2.90 8.39 -3.86
C LEU A 294 -2.35 8.99 -2.56
N ARG A 295 -1.65 10.13 -2.65
CA ARG A 295 -1.11 10.85 -1.50
C ARG A 295 -2.21 11.26 -0.52
N TYR A 296 -3.34 11.77 -1.02
CA TYR A 296 -4.49 12.12 -0.19
C TYR A 296 -5.04 10.89 0.55
N SER A 297 -5.25 9.78 -0.16
CA SER A 297 -5.73 8.52 0.43
C SER A 297 -4.81 8.03 1.55
N ILE A 298 -3.49 8.07 1.31
CA ILE A 298 -2.50 7.60 2.29
C ILE A 298 -2.48 8.52 3.53
N ILE A 299 -2.56 9.84 3.36
CA ILE A 299 -2.57 10.78 4.50
C ILE A 299 -3.75 10.50 5.44
N ILE A 300 -4.95 10.31 4.89
CA ILE A 300 -6.15 9.95 5.67
C ILE A 300 -5.94 8.63 6.41
N GLU A 301 -5.33 7.66 5.75
CA GLU A 301 -5.03 6.37 6.37
C GLU A 301 -4.09 6.52 7.57
N TYR A 302 -3.01 7.29 7.45
CA TYR A 302 -2.06 7.54 8.55
C TYR A 302 -2.65 8.36 9.71
N GLU A 303 -3.64 9.22 9.42
CA GLU A 303 -4.38 9.93 10.45
C GLU A 303 -5.21 8.97 11.32
N SER A 304 -5.83 7.97 10.70
CA SER A 304 -6.65 6.95 11.36
C SER A 304 -5.86 5.87 12.12
N ARG A 305 -4.55 5.74 11.86
CA ARG A 305 -3.67 4.73 12.48
C ARG A 305 -3.30 5.11 13.93
N PRO A 306 -3.08 4.12 14.81
CA PRO A 306 -2.65 4.39 16.18
C PRO A 306 -1.27 5.08 16.21
N LEU A 307 -0.99 5.81 17.29
CA LEU A 307 0.16 6.72 17.40
C LEU A 307 1.53 6.01 17.24
N LEU A 308 1.61 4.75 17.68
CA LEU A 308 2.86 3.98 17.72
C LEU A 308 2.86 2.92 16.59
N PRO A 309 3.93 2.82 15.78
CA PRO A 309 4.07 1.74 14.79
C PRO A 309 4.34 0.38 15.44
N PRO A 310 4.12 -0.75 14.72
CA PRO A 310 4.55 -2.08 15.19
C PRO A 310 6.05 -2.07 15.51
N PRO A 311 6.54 -2.68 16.61
CA PRO A 311 5.86 -3.59 17.56
C PRO A 311 5.22 -2.89 18.79
N PHE A 312 5.35 -1.57 18.92
CA PHE A 312 4.92 -0.84 20.12
C PHE A 312 3.41 -0.59 20.19
N VAL A 313 2.67 -0.96 19.13
CA VAL A 313 1.19 -0.95 19.10
C VAL A 313 0.60 -1.76 20.26
N VAL A 314 1.26 -2.83 20.69
CA VAL A 314 0.82 -3.67 21.82
C VAL A 314 0.68 -2.84 23.10
N ILE A 315 1.55 -1.84 23.31
CA ILE A 315 1.50 -0.96 24.48
C ILE A 315 0.23 -0.09 24.40
N SER A 316 -0.15 0.37 23.22
CA SER A 316 -1.41 1.10 23.01
C SER A 316 -2.63 0.23 23.28
N TRP A 317 -2.61 -1.05 22.89
CA TRP A 317 -3.68 -1.99 23.19
C TRP A 317 -3.77 -2.34 24.66
N LEU A 318 -2.63 -2.57 25.31
CA LEU A 318 -2.56 -2.81 26.76
C LEU A 318 -3.10 -1.60 27.54
N TYR A 319 -2.76 -0.37 27.12
CA TYR A 319 -3.29 0.85 27.73
C TYR A 319 -4.80 1.00 27.55
N MET A 320 -5.31 0.77 26.33
CA MET A 320 -6.75 0.79 26.06
C MET A 320 -7.51 -0.31 26.81
N GLY A 321 -6.97 -1.53 26.82
CA GLY A 321 -7.55 -2.67 27.52
C GLY A 321 -7.58 -2.47 29.03
N ALA A 322 -6.48 -1.96 29.61
CA ALA A 322 -6.41 -1.59 31.01
C ALA A 322 -7.48 -0.54 31.35
N ARG A 323 -7.59 0.54 30.55
CA ARG A 323 -8.61 1.57 30.77
C ARG A 323 -10.03 1.00 30.69
N HIS A 324 -10.31 0.07 29.79
CA HIS A 324 -11.62 -0.57 29.70
C HIS A 324 -11.92 -1.45 30.91
N CYS A 325 -10.97 -2.26 31.38
CA CYS A 325 -11.13 -3.08 32.58
C CYS A 325 -11.27 -2.24 33.86
N PHE A 326 -10.57 -1.10 33.96
CA PHE A 326 -10.70 -0.17 35.08
C PHE A 326 -12.01 0.62 35.03
N SER A 327 -12.49 1.02 33.85
CA SER A 327 -13.79 1.70 33.71
C SER A 327 -14.98 0.78 34.00
N ASP A 328 -14.91 -0.50 33.61
CA ASP A 328 -15.92 -1.51 33.97
C ASP A 328 -15.93 -1.79 35.49
N SER A 329 -14.79 -1.56 36.17
CA SER A 329 -14.70 -1.68 37.63
C SER A 329 -15.32 -0.49 38.37
N ASP A 330 -15.32 0.71 37.77
CA ASP A 330 -15.98 1.90 38.32
C ASP A 330 -17.51 1.83 38.15
N ASP A 331 -18.02 1.29 37.04
CA ASP A 331 -19.46 1.07 36.83
C ASP A 331 -20.02 -0.06 37.70
N ALA A 332 -19.20 -1.07 38.05
CA ALA A 332 -19.59 -2.13 38.99
C ALA A 332 -19.60 -1.67 40.46
N PHE A 333 -18.80 -0.67 40.83
CA PHE A 333 -18.75 -0.14 42.21
C PHE A 333 -19.74 1.02 42.43
N GLY A 334 -20.12 1.75 41.37
CA GLY A 334 -21.17 2.77 41.41
C GLY A 334 -22.59 2.21 41.51
N ALA A 335 -22.82 0.97 41.11
CA ALA A 335 -24.15 0.33 41.10
C ALA A 335 -24.58 -0.29 42.46
N ILE A 336 -23.78 -0.19 43.52
CA ILE A 336 -24.11 -0.73 44.86
C ILE A 336 -24.40 0.39 45.89
N SER A 337 -24.37 1.66 45.51
CA SER A 337 -24.61 2.78 46.43
C SER A 337 -25.64 3.78 45.89
N LEU A 338 -26.76 3.89 46.63
CA LEU A 338 -27.89 4.81 46.49
C LEU A 338 -28.95 4.48 45.42
N GLY A 339 -29.96 3.73 45.87
CA GLY A 339 -31.33 3.98 45.46
C GLY A 339 -31.86 5.27 46.09
N ARG A 340 -32.51 6.14 45.30
CA ARG A 340 -33.58 7.03 45.77
C ARG A 340 -34.42 7.56 44.60
N HIS A 341 -35.73 7.59 44.83
CA HIS A 341 -36.84 8.08 44.00
C HIS A 341 -36.64 9.43 43.29
N GLY A 342 -37.36 9.59 42.17
CA GLY A 342 -37.79 10.90 41.66
C GLY A 342 -38.46 10.82 40.29
N ALA A 343 -39.79 10.66 40.28
CA ALA A 343 -40.64 10.75 39.09
C ALA A 343 -40.61 12.16 38.47
N GLY A 344 -40.83 12.25 37.15
CA GLY A 344 -40.96 13.52 36.43
C GLY A 344 -41.27 13.35 34.95
N THR A 345 -42.46 12.85 34.63
CA THR A 345 -43.08 12.92 33.31
C THR A 345 -43.38 14.38 32.93
N SER A 346 -42.88 14.85 31.79
CA SER A 346 -43.56 15.90 31.02
C SER A 346 -43.57 15.53 29.53
N MET A 347 -44.75 15.15 29.04
CA MET A 347 -45.07 15.03 27.63
C MET A 347 -44.97 16.41 26.95
N GLY A 348 -44.08 16.53 25.97
CA GLY A 348 -44.13 17.58 24.94
C GLY A 348 -44.58 16.96 23.62
N VAL A 349 -45.80 17.25 23.21
CA VAL A 349 -46.41 16.86 21.94
C VAL A 349 -45.76 17.66 20.82
N GLY A 350 -45.07 17.01 19.88
CA GLY A 350 -44.51 17.73 18.72
C GLY A 350 -43.40 17.03 17.94
N HIS A 351 -43.46 15.72 17.69
CA HIS A 351 -42.59 15.08 16.69
C HIS A 351 -43.34 13.93 16.00
N ILE A 352 -44.20 14.28 15.04
CA ILE A 352 -44.93 13.32 14.18
C ILE A 352 -44.35 13.27 12.75
N PHE A 353 -43.36 14.10 12.39
CA PHE A 353 -42.79 14.09 11.04
C PHE A 353 -41.28 14.38 11.03
N ALA A 354 -40.46 13.36 11.33
CA ALA A 354 -39.07 13.27 10.87
C ALA A 354 -38.60 11.81 11.02
N PRO A 355 -38.23 11.10 9.95
CA PRO A 355 -37.58 9.80 10.08
C PRO A 355 -36.27 10.00 10.85
N ALA A 356 -36.10 9.20 11.90
CA ALA A 356 -34.95 9.23 12.78
C ALA A 356 -33.65 9.17 11.97
N ALA A 357 -32.88 10.26 11.98
CA ALA A 357 -31.48 10.22 11.60
C ALA A 357 -30.79 9.19 12.51
N PRO A 358 -30.04 8.23 11.96
CA PRO A 358 -29.34 7.26 12.79
C PRO A 358 -28.39 8.00 13.72
N LYS A 359 -28.50 7.73 15.03
CA LYS A 359 -27.53 8.19 16.02
C LYS A 359 -26.15 7.73 15.56
N VAL A 360 -25.35 8.69 15.12
CA VAL A 360 -23.94 8.48 14.81
C VAL A 360 -23.27 8.08 16.12
N VAL A 361 -22.90 6.81 16.22
CA VAL A 361 -22.00 6.33 17.27
C VAL A 361 -20.73 7.17 17.15
N ARG A 362 -20.42 7.95 18.20
CA ARG A 362 -19.19 8.74 18.32
C ARG A 362 -17.99 7.81 18.23
N GLY A 363 -17.48 7.65 17.01
CA GLY A 363 -16.15 7.14 16.75
C GLY A 363 -15.18 8.31 16.78
N ASP A 364 -14.31 8.33 17.78
CA ASP A 364 -13.22 9.28 18.07
C ASP A 364 -12.23 9.52 16.90
N HIS A 365 -12.41 8.83 15.77
CA HIS A 365 -11.50 8.86 14.61
C HIS A 365 -11.91 9.88 13.55
N SER A 366 -13.01 10.62 13.74
CA SER A 366 -13.56 11.55 12.74
C SER A 366 -13.48 13.03 13.12
N GLU A 367 -13.00 13.35 14.32
CA GLU A 367 -12.96 14.74 14.83
C GLU A 367 -11.75 15.54 14.31
N GLY A 368 -10.69 14.89 13.77
CA GLY A 368 -9.52 15.58 13.21
C GLY A 368 -9.72 16.17 11.81
N LEU A 369 -10.53 15.51 10.97
CA LEU A 369 -10.77 15.90 9.56
C LEU A 369 -11.98 16.81 9.35
N LYS A 370 -12.81 16.99 10.37
CA LYS A 370 -14.07 17.74 10.28
C LYS A 370 -14.05 18.90 11.25
N LEU A 371 -14.20 20.11 10.72
CA LEU A 371 -14.41 21.30 11.52
C LEU A 371 -15.91 21.51 11.70
N PHE A 372 -16.33 21.71 12.95
CA PHE A 372 -17.71 22.08 13.26
C PHE A 372 -17.77 23.60 13.42
N LEU A 373 -18.43 24.24 12.46
CA LEU A 373 -18.64 25.69 12.42
C LEU A 373 -19.94 26.06 13.14
N LYS A 374 -20.01 27.29 13.65
CA LYS A 374 -21.26 27.86 14.17
C LYS A 374 -22.18 28.22 13.00
N ALA A 375 -23.49 28.30 13.25
CA ALA A 375 -24.47 28.58 12.19
C ALA A 375 -24.18 29.90 11.43
N GLY A 376 -23.77 30.97 12.12
CA GLY A 376 -23.42 32.25 11.46
C GLY A 376 -22.15 32.17 10.61
N GLU A 377 -21.13 31.41 11.04
CA GLU A 377 -19.90 31.21 10.25
C GLU A 377 -20.18 30.38 8.97
N VAL A 378 -21.19 29.51 9.01
CA VAL A 378 -21.62 28.73 7.83
C VAL A 378 -22.36 29.61 6.83
N GLU A 379 -23.19 30.54 7.30
CA GLU A 379 -23.90 31.51 6.45
C GLU A 379 -22.89 32.42 5.72
N GLU A 380 -21.94 33.01 6.44
CA GLU A 380 -20.88 33.83 5.85
C GLU A 380 -20.04 33.06 4.82
N LEU A 381 -19.74 31.78 5.09
CA LEU A 381 -19.01 30.92 4.16
C LEU A 381 -19.79 30.65 2.87
N HIS A 382 -21.12 30.46 2.98
CA HIS A 382 -21.97 30.23 1.81
C HIS A 382 -22.13 31.50 0.97
N ASP A 383 -22.30 32.66 1.59
CA ASP A 383 -22.35 33.94 0.88
C ASP A 383 -21.05 34.19 0.09
N PHE A 384 -19.90 33.91 0.71
CA PHE A 384 -18.60 34.01 0.04
C PHE A 384 -18.43 33.00 -1.10
N GLU A 385 -18.88 31.75 -0.92
CA GLU A 385 -18.85 30.72 -1.97
C GLU A 385 -19.71 31.12 -3.17
N GLU A 386 -20.89 31.69 -2.93
CA GLU A 386 -21.79 32.17 -3.98
C GLU A 386 -21.14 33.29 -4.81
N GLU A 387 -20.55 34.30 -4.16
CA GLU A 387 -19.82 35.38 -4.83
C GLU A 387 -18.68 34.84 -5.73
N CYS A 388 -17.88 33.90 -5.20
CA CYS A 388 -16.80 33.27 -5.95
C CYS A 388 -17.32 32.50 -7.18
N VAL A 389 -18.43 31.79 -7.03
CA VAL A 389 -19.04 31.01 -8.13
C VAL A 389 -19.62 31.94 -9.19
N GLU A 390 -20.23 33.05 -8.79
CA GLU A 390 -20.73 34.06 -9.73
C GLU A 390 -19.60 34.67 -10.56
N ASP A 391 -18.51 35.09 -9.91
CA ASP A 391 -17.38 35.70 -10.59
C ASP A 391 -16.70 34.71 -11.54
N TYR A 392 -16.50 33.46 -11.12
CA TYR A 392 -16.01 32.40 -12.00
C TYR A 392 -16.89 32.22 -13.25
N ARG A 393 -18.23 32.21 -13.08
CA ARG A 393 -19.17 32.11 -14.21
C ARG A 393 -19.06 33.31 -15.15
N ARG A 394 -18.96 34.53 -14.61
CA ARG A 394 -18.80 35.76 -15.40
C ARG A 394 -17.52 35.74 -16.21
N GLU A 395 -16.39 35.34 -15.61
CA GLU A 395 -15.10 35.21 -16.30
C GLU A 395 -15.17 34.17 -17.42
N LYS A 396 -15.74 33.00 -17.15
CA LYS A 396 -15.89 31.95 -18.15
C LYS A 396 -16.74 32.41 -19.35
N GLN A 397 -17.86 33.09 -19.11
CA GLN A 397 -18.70 33.64 -20.17
C GLN A 397 -17.97 34.71 -20.99
N LYS A 398 -17.15 35.57 -20.35
CA LYS A 398 -16.32 36.55 -21.07
C LYS A 398 -15.28 35.85 -21.95
N ALA A 399 -14.62 34.81 -21.45
CA ALA A 399 -13.64 34.04 -22.21
C ALA A 399 -14.27 33.32 -23.42
N GLU A 400 -15.45 32.71 -23.24
CA GLU A 400 -16.19 32.06 -24.33
C GLU A 400 -16.62 33.06 -25.41
N LYS A 401 -17.09 34.25 -25.01
CA LYS A 401 -17.43 35.33 -25.96
C LYS A 401 -16.21 35.80 -26.74
N GLN A 402 -15.09 36.10 -26.06
CA GLN A 402 -13.85 36.49 -26.71
C GLN A 402 -13.34 35.42 -27.69
N GLN A 403 -13.43 34.15 -27.33
CA GLN A 403 -13.05 33.05 -28.21
C GLN A 403 -13.95 32.99 -29.46
N SER A 404 -15.26 33.19 -29.31
CA SER A 404 -16.20 33.22 -30.44
C SER A 404 -15.98 34.42 -31.37
N GLU A 405 -15.65 35.59 -30.81
CA GLU A 405 -15.33 36.82 -31.57
C GLU A 405 -14.03 36.64 -32.37
N CYS A 406 -12.96 36.12 -31.74
CA CYS A 406 -11.71 35.81 -32.44
C CYS A 406 -11.90 34.79 -33.58
N GLN A 407 -12.80 33.80 -33.41
CA GLN A 407 -13.11 32.84 -34.47
C GLN A 407 -13.84 33.49 -35.65
N LEU A 408 -14.78 34.39 -35.38
CA LEU A 408 -15.50 35.15 -36.41
C LEU A 408 -14.54 36.06 -37.20
N ASP A 409 -13.66 36.80 -36.52
CA ASP A 409 -12.65 37.64 -37.17
C ASP A 409 -11.73 36.81 -38.08
N HIS A 410 -11.31 35.62 -37.63
CA HIS A 410 -10.50 34.71 -38.44
C HIS A 410 -11.22 34.19 -39.70
N ILE A 411 -12.55 34.06 -39.67
CA ILE A 411 -13.38 33.66 -40.82
C ILE A 411 -13.57 34.84 -41.78
N VAL A 412 -13.79 36.05 -41.26
CA VAL A 412 -14.01 37.26 -42.08
C VAL A 412 -12.75 37.70 -42.81
N THR A 413 -11.57 37.43 -42.26
CA THR A 413 -10.28 37.85 -42.85
C THR A 413 -9.71 36.86 -43.89
N ARG A 414 -10.42 35.77 -44.19
CA ARG A 414 -10.04 34.73 -45.17
C ARG A 414 -10.94 34.79 -46.39
#